data_AF-A0ABD5WB68-F1
#
_entry.id   AF-A0ABD5WB68-F1
#
_cell.length_a   1.000
_cell.length_b   1.000
_cell.length_c   1.000
_cell.angle_alpha   90.00
_cell.angle_beta   90.00
_cell.angle_gamma   90.00
#
_symmetry.space_group_name_H-M   'P 1'
#
loop_
_entity.id
_entity.type
_entity.pdbx_description
1 polymer ?
#
loop_
_entity_poly.entity_id
_entity_poly.type
_entity_poly.pdbx_seq_one_letter_code
_entity_poly.pdbx_strand_id
1 'polypeptide(L)'
;MSEKIDARSSGDGSTSTNDPAIGVVARSGDAEWVASTVVRARRSGYQPIVAGPVGTEWRTYADALDAIAVETDGGPAAGGDPTEALVAAARDRGFPGIVLYDQRDGRLDVEGSVRRLHETDDYAVGALTGPPVDAGRVLVGIPAYNEAATIGDVVAEGTAYADAVLVVDDGSDDRTAAVAETAGATVIEHDHNRGYGGALKTLFEQADRLGVDHLVVLDADSQHDPADVPDLVETQRRTGAEIVVGSRFVDGGATDAPLYRRAGLLVVNVLTNVGCGAVTPRQWVRDTQSGFRAYSREAVESLAADATIADRMDASTDILDHAVSRGYDVEEVGTTVSYDVEEANSRHPLTHGLTLVRNLGATLQRRRPLSTLGVGGFASWIVGLWVGQWTFLRFLETGALQTSTATVSAVLVLLGLLACVVAAVLHALSIHGE
;
A
#
# COMPACT_ATOMS: atom_id res chain seq x y z
N MET A 1 3.38 -25.72 -28.10
CA MET A 1 3.59 -24.28 -27.79
C MET A 1 2.33 -23.77 -27.11
N SER A 2 2.11 -24.33 -25.93
CA SER A 2 1.07 -24.11 -24.92
C SER A 2 1.40 -25.15 -23.82
N GLU A 3 1.14 -24.87 -22.55
CA GLU A 3 1.61 -25.57 -21.33
C GLU A 3 3.02 -25.20 -20.84
N LYS A 4 3.08 -24.22 -19.93
CA LYS A 4 3.79 -24.26 -18.63
C LYS A 4 3.71 -22.91 -17.91
N ILE A 5 2.49 -22.43 -17.67
CA ILE A 5 2.24 -21.38 -16.69
C ILE A 5 1.01 -21.85 -15.93
N ASP A 6 1.23 -22.73 -14.94
CA ASP A 6 0.30 -23.04 -13.86
C ASP A 6 1.00 -24.03 -12.92
N ALA A 7 1.49 -23.51 -11.79
CA ALA A 7 1.65 -24.19 -10.50
C ALA A 7 2.67 -23.45 -9.61
N ARG A 8 2.25 -22.35 -8.97
CA ARG A 8 2.76 -21.95 -7.64
C ARG A 8 1.60 -21.34 -6.85
N SER A 9 0.63 -22.18 -6.47
CA SER A 9 -0.36 -21.88 -5.44
C SER A 9 -0.35 -23.02 -4.42
N SER A 10 0.34 -22.80 -3.30
CA SER A 10 0.19 -23.47 -1.99
C SER A 10 1.56 -23.40 -1.30
N GLY A 11 1.74 -22.39 -0.45
CA GLY A 11 2.90 -22.30 0.43
C GLY A 11 2.79 -23.36 1.55
N ASP A 12 3.23 -24.57 1.24
CA ASP A 12 3.87 -25.41 2.24
C ASP A 12 5.31 -24.89 2.35
N GLY A 13 5.80 -24.66 3.57
CA GLY A 13 7.12 -24.09 3.87
C GLY A 13 8.29 -25.01 3.51
N SER A 14 8.17 -25.82 2.45
CA SER A 14 9.27 -26.59 1.91
C SER A 14 10.00 -25.74 0.88
N THR A 15 11.16 -25.20 1.27
CA THR A 15 12.11 -24.60 0.33
C THR A 15 12.46 -25.59 -0.77
N SER A 16 12.02 -25.29 -1.98
CA SER A 16 12.38 -26.05 -3.17
C SER A 16 13.85 -25.75 -3.51
N THR A 17 14.71 -26.77 -3.43
CA THR A 17 16.12 -26.69 -3.88
C THR A 17 16.27 -26.49 -5.39
N ASN A 18 15.17 -26.26 -6.14
CA ASN A 18 15.20 -25.94 -7.57
C ASN A 18 15.43 -24.45 -7.86
N ASP A 19 15.37 -23.58 -6.85
CA ASP A 19 15.63 -22.14 -6.99
C ASP A 19 17.02 -21.81 -6.41
N PRO A 20 17.72 -20.77 -6.92
CA PRO A 20 19.03 -20.38 -6.42
C PRO A 20 18.97 -19.87 -4.97
N ALA A 21 20.09 -19.93 -4.26
CA ALA A 21 20.21 -19.39 -2.90
C ALA A 21 20.58 -17.91 -2.90
N ILE A 22 20.33 -17.22 -1.77
CA ILE A 22 20.79 -15.85 -1.53
C ILE A 22 21.88 -15.88 -0.46
N GLY A 23 23.11 -15.62 -0.85
CA GLY A 23 24.28 -15.52 0.03
C GLY A 23 24.43 -14.12 0.62
N VAL A 24 24.59 -14.02 1.94
CA VAL A 24 24.80 -12.77 2.68
C VAL A 24 26.12 -12.85 3.45
N VAL A 25 26.99 -11.87 3.27
CA VAL A 25 28.25 -11.78 4.02
C VAL A 25 28.05 -10.91 5.26
N ALA A 26 28.04 -11.53 6.43
CA ALA A 26 27.92 -10.86 7.72
C ALA A 26 29.29 -10.44 8.28
N ARG A 27 29.37 -9.24 8.87
CA ARG A 27 30.55 -8.79 9.63
C ARG A 27 30.16 -8.45 11.07
N SER A 28 31.16 -8.24 11.93
CA SER A 28 30.93 -7.86 13.33
C SER A 28 30.15 -6.54 13.40
N GLY A 29 29.01 -6.56 14.09
CA GLY A 29 28.12 -5.40 14.25
C GLY A 29 26.97 -5.29 13.23
N ASP A 30 26.85 -6.22 12.28
CA ASP A 30 25.83 -6.15 11.21
C ASP A 30 24.55 -6.94 11.53
N ALA A 31 24.27 -7.25 12.80
CA ALA A 31 23.22 -8.22 13.16
C ALA A 31 21.82 -7.84 12.62
N GLU A 32 21.44 -6.57 12.75
CA GLU A 32 20.16 -6.03 12.27
C GLU A 32 20.09 -6.00 10.74
N TRP A 33 21.19 -5.60 10.08
CA TRP A 33 21.28 -5.61 8.62
C TRP A 33 21.17 -7.02 8.04
N VAL A 34 21.81 -8.01 8.67
CA VAL A 34 21.68 -9.43 8.30
C VAL A 34 20.24 -9.88 8.48
N ALA A 35 19.60 -9.56 9.60
CA ALA A 35 18.21 -9.94 9.87
C ALA A 35 17.28 -9.40 8.77
N SER A 36 17.36 -8.10 8.44
CA SER A 36 16.54 -7.47 7.40
C SER A 36 16.75 -8.11 6.01
N THR A 37 17.98 -8.48 5.68
CA THR A 37 18.33 -9.11 4.40
C THR A 37 17.83 -10.54 4.32
N VAL A 38 17.92 -11.31 5.42
CA VAL A 38 17.43 -12.68 5.53
C VAL A 38 15.91 -12.73 5.40
N VAL A 39 15.19 -11.85 6.10
CA VAL A 39 13.72 -11.75 5.99
C VAL A 39 13.32 -11.47 4.54
N ARG A 40 14.00 -10.53 3.88
CA ARG A 40 13.74 -10.19 2.48
C ARG A 40 13.93 -11.38 1.54
N ALA A 41 15.05 -12.09 1.64
CA ALA A 41 15.31 -13.27 0.82
C ALA A 41 14.22 -14.35 1.00
N ARG A 42 13.78 -14.60 2.24
CA ARG A 42 12.72 -15.56 2.55
C ARG A 42 11.35 -15.13 2.04
N ARG A 43 10.97 -13.86 2.18
CA ARG A 43 9.71 -13.32 1.63
C ARG A 43 9.66 -13.44 0.10
N SER A 44 10.80 -13.27 -0.57
CA SER A 44 10.94 -13.55 -2.01
C SER A 44 10.95 -15.05 -2.38
N GLY A 45 10.80 -15.95 -1.41
CA GLY A 45 10.74 -17.40 -1.63
C GLY A 45 12.10 -18.10 -1.82
N TYR A 46 13.21 -17.41 -1.56
CA TYR A 46 14.56 -17.96 -1.72
C TYR A 46 15.17 -18.33 -0.36
N GLN A 47 16.06 -19.33 -0.35
CA GLN A 47 16.76 -19.74 0.86
C GLN A 47 17.99 -18.85 1.11
N PRO A 48 18.05 -18.11 2.22
CA PRO A 48 19.24 -17.37 2.60
C PRO A 48 20.31 -18.29 3.18
N ILE A 49 21.56 -17.99 2.85
CA ILE A 49 22.77 -18.54 3.43
C ILE A 49 23.59 -17.35 3.94
N VAL A 50 23.93 -17.34 5.22
CA VAL A 50 24.68 -16.24 5.83
C VAL A 50 26.05 -16.75 6.24
N ALA A 51 27.11 -16.09 5.76
CA ALA A 51 28.48 -16.39 6.16
C ALA A 51 29.08 -15.24 6.96
N GLY A 52 29.65 -15.52 8.13
CA GLY A 52 30.25 -14.48 8.96
C GLY A 52 31.18 -14.99 10.05
N PRO A 53 31.86 -14.07 10.77
CA PRO A 53 32.85 -14.42 11.77
C PRO A 53 32.23 -15.11 12.99
N VAL A 54 32.95 -16.08 13.55
CA VAL A 54 32.56 -16.81 14.77
C VAL A 54 32.35 -15.85 15.94
N GLY A 55 31.31 -16.11 16.74
CA GLY A 55 31.09 -15.42 18.03
C GLY A 55 30.47 -14.03 17.92
N THR A 56 29.77 -13.72 16.83
CA THR A 56 29.08 -12.45 16.61
C THR A 56 27.57 -12.62 16.55
N GLU A 57 26.83 -11.54 16.83
CA GLU A 57 25.38 -11.58 17.08
C GLU A 57 24.54 -11.94 15.84
N TRP A 58 25.06 -11.78 14.63
CA TRP A 58 24.33 -12.10 13.39
C TRP A 58 23.85 -13.56 13.34
N ARG A 59 24.59 -14.48 13.96
CA ARG A 59 24.25 -15.91 13.96
C ARG A 59 22.93 -16.17 14.66
N THR A 60 22.68 -15.50 15.78
CA THR A 60 21.42 -15.62 16.53
C THR A 60 20.23 -15.26 15.65
N TYR A 61 20.34 -14.19 14.86
CA TYR A 61 19.30 -13.77 13.94
C TYR A 61 19.17 -14.69 12.73
N ALA A 62 20.28 -15.14 12.15
CA ALA A 62 20.27 -16.10 11.06
C ALA A 62 19.56 -17.41 11.46
N ASP A 63 19.88 -17.96 12.64
CA ASP A 63 19.26 -19.17 13.16
C ASP A 63 17.76 -18.94 13.49
N ALA A 64 17.40 -17.80 14.08
CA ALA A 64 16.01 -17.46 14.39
C ALA A 64 15.12 -17.29 13.14
N LEU A 65 15.72 -16.89 12.02
CA LEU A 65 15.04 -16.62 10.75
C LEU A 65 15.17 -17.78 9.73
N ASP A 66 15.58 -18.96 10.19
CA ASP A 66 15.71 -20.18 9.36
C ASP A 66 16.66 -19.99 8.16
N ALA A 67 17.71 -19.19 8.34
CA ALA A 67 18.81 -19.06 7.40
C ALA A 67 19.89 -20.12 7.63
N ILE A 68 20.58 -20.52 6.57
CA ILE A 68 21.71 -21.43 6.69
C ILE A 68 22.93 -20.62 7.16
N ALA A 69 23.32 -20.78 8.42
CA ALA A 69 24.50 -20.12 8.96
C ALA A 69 25.80 -20.89 8.63
N VAL A 70 26.81 -20.17 8.14
CA VAL A 70 28.16 -20.66 7.85
C VAL A 70 29.14 -19.78 8.61
N GLU A 71 29.89 -20.37 9.54
CA GLU A 71 30.95 -19.63 10.24
C GLU A 71 32.22 -19.61 9.41
N THR A 72 32.88 -18.45 9.37
CA THR A 72 34.20 -18.29 8.81
C THR A 72 35.20 -18.09 9.95
N ASP A 73 36.27 -18.90 9.96
CA ASP A 73 37.30 -18.84 10.99
C ASP A 73 38.01 -17.47 10.94
N GLY A 74 37.82 -16.66 11.99
CA GLY A 74 38.16 -15.25 12.00
C GLY A 74 39.67 -14.94 12.00
N GLY A 75 40.12 -14.19 11.00
CA GLY A 75 41.36 -13.39 11.07
C GLY A 75 41.92 -12.98 9.70
N PRO A 76 42.53 -11.79 9.55
CA PRO A 76 43.14 -11.33 8.29
C PRO A 76 44.35 -12.16 7.80
N ALA A 77 44.63 -13.31 8.43
CA ALA A 77 45.75 -14.19 8.13
C ALA A 77 45.38 -15.68 7.93
N ALA A 78 44.10 -16.04 7.95
CA ALA A 78 43.61 -17.38 7.58
C ALA A 78 42.54 -17.22 6.48
N GLY A 79 43.01 -17.08 5.24
CA GLY A 79 42.20 -16.68 4.08
C GLY A 79 41.22 -17.74 3.60
N GLY A 80 39.99 -17.72 4.12
CA GLY A 80 38.80 -18.12 3.37
C GLY A 80 37.99 -16.86 3.05
N ASP A 81 37.77 -16.57 1.78
CA ASP A 81 36.85 -15.51 1.37
C ASP A 81 35.43 -15.92 1.82
N PRO A 82 34.70 -15.11 2.62
CA PRO A 82 33.32 -15.41 3.01
C PRO A 82 32.42 -15.73 1.82
N THR A 83 32.69 -15.12 0.67
CA THR A 83 32.03 -15.37 -0.60
C THR A 83 32.26 -16.80 -1.09
N GLU A 84 33.49 -17.31 -0.99
CA GLU A 84 33.82 -18.70 -1.34
C GLU A 84 33.13 -19.69 -0.41
N ALA A 85 33.04 -19.36 0.90
CA ALA A 85 32.32 -20.17 1.88
C ALA A 85 30.82 -20.28 1.55
N LEU A 86 30.19 -19.17 1.13
CA LEU A 86 28.80 -19.15 0.66
C LEU A 86 28.60 -20.03 -0.58
N VAL A 87 29.49 -19.91 -1.58
CA VAL A 87 29.42 -20.71 -2.81
C VAL A 87 29.58 -22.20 -2.51
N ALA A 88 30.54 -22.57 -1.65
CA ALA A 88 30.73 -23.96 -1.23
C ALA A 88 29.49 -24.50 -0.50
N ALA A 89 28.94 -23.73 0.44
CA ALA A 89 27.77 -24.12 1.21
C ALA A 89 26.51 -24.30 0.34
N ALA A 90 26.35 -23.50 -0.72
CA ALA A 90 25.27 -23.64 -1.68
C ALA A 90 25.42 -24.90 -2.54
N ARG A 91 26.63 -25.18 -3.03
CA ARG A 91 26.93 -26.39 -3.82
C ARG A 91 26.69 -27.66 -3.03
N ASP A 92 27.19 -27.72 -1.81
CA ASP A 92 27.07 -28.89 -0.93
C ASP A 92 25.60 -29.22 -0.62
N ARG A 93 24.72 -28.21 -0.66
CA ARG A 93 23.28 -28.34 -0.42
C ARG A 93 22.45 -28.50 -1.69
N GLY A 94 23.10 -28.52 -2.86
CA GLY A 94 22.45 -28.82 -4.14
C GLY A 94 21.68 -27.66 -4.75
N PHE A 95 21.96 -26.40 -4.37
CA PHE A 95 21.34 -25.25 -5.02
C PHE A 95 21.89 -25.07 -6.46
N PRO A 96 21.05 -24.69 -7.44
CA PRO A 96 21.46 -24.54 -8.83
C PRO A 96 22.36 -23.33 -9.09
N GLY A 97 22.38 -22.36 -8.17
CA GLY A 97 23.24 -21.17 -8.20
C GLY A 97 23.07 -20.34 -6.93
N ILE A 98 23.83 -19.25 -6.81
CA ILE A 98 23.78 -18.34 -5.66
C ILE A 98 23.94 -16.87 -6.06
N VAL A 99 23.15 -15.99 -5.47
CA VAL A 99 23.36 -14.54 -5.53
C VAL A 99 24.17 -14.12 -4.32
N LEU A 100 25.26 -13.39 -4.51
CA LEU A 100 26.19 -13.00 -3.46
C LEU A 100 26.01 -11.53 -3.09
N TYR A 101 25.62 -11.26 -1.85
CA TYR A 101 25.40 -9.93 -1.33
C TYR A 101 26.40 -9.62 -0.20
N ASP A 102 27.43 -8.85 -0.57
CA ASP A 102 28.50 -8.35 0.31
C ASP A 102 28.51 -6.80 0.39
N GLN A 103 27.62 -6.15 -0.37
CA GLN A 103 27.55 -4.70 -0.48
C GLN A 103 26.57 -4.12 0.54
N ARG A 104 26.93 -3.00 1.18
CA ARG A 104 26.14 -2.35 2.25
C ARG A 104 25.49 -1.04 1.82
N ASP A 105 25.95 -0.53 0.70
CA ASP A 105 25.60 0.76 0.12
C ASP A 105 24.34 0.70 -0.75
N GLY A 106 23.56 -0.39 -0.65
CA GLY A 106 22.37 -0.51 -1.45
C GLY A 106 21.48 -1.67 -1.08
N ARG A 107 20.16 -1.48 -1.24
CA ARG A 107 19.14 -2.49 -0.91
C ARG A 107 19.21 -3.68 -1.88
N LEU A 108 19.26 -4.91 -1.38
CA LEU A 108 19.25 -6.12 -2.22
C LEU A 108 18.00 -6.18 -3.12
N ASP A 109 18.21 -6.16 -4.44
CA ASP A 109 17.19 -6.45 -5.47
C ASP A 109 17.23 -7.96 -5.77
N VAL A 110 16.42 -8.74 -5.05
CA VAL A 110 16.43 -10.21 -5.14
C VAL A 110 16.04 -10.67 -6.55
N GLU A 111 14.94 -10.14 -7.10
CA GLU A 111 14.43 -10.58 -8.39
C GLU A 111 15.34 -10.18 -9.56
N GLY A 112 15.86 -8.95 -9.56
CA GLY A 112 16.80 -8.49 -10.56
C GLY A 112 18.10 -9.29 -10.51
N SER A 113 18.58 -9.61 -9.30
CA SER A 113 19.79 -10.43 -9.12
C SER A 113 19.61 -11.86 -9.58
N VAL A 114 18.47 -12.50 -9.28
CA VAL A 114 18.18 -13.87 -9.72
C VAL A 114 17.97 -13.92 -11.24
N ARG A 115 17.30 -12.91 -11.81
CA ARG A 115 17.19 -12.78 -13.27
C ARG A 115 18.56 -12.68 -13.93
N ARG A 116 19.43 -11.83 -13.39
CA ARG A 116 20.83 -11.71 -13.84
C ARG A 116 21.56 -13.05 -13.74
N LEU A 117 21.41 -13.78 -12.64
CA LEU A 117 22.01 -15.11 -12.47
C LEU A 117 21.56 -16.08 -13.56
N HIS A 118 20.27 -16.09 -13.91
CA HIS A 118 19.73 -16.93 -14.99
C HIS A 118 20.15 -16.48 -16.41
N GLU A 119 20.49 -15.20 -16.59
CA GLU A 119 20.99 -14.65 -17.85
C GLU A 119 22.50 -14.88 -18.05
N THR A 120 23.22 -15.22 -16.97
CA THR A 120 24.64 -15.56 -16.99
C THR A 120 24.85 -17.08 -16.90
N ASP A 121 25.93 -17.60 -17.50
CA ASP A 121 26.35 -18.99 -17.31
C ASP A 121 27.13 -19.21 -15.99
N ASP A 122 27.21 -18.19 -15.14
CA ASP A 122 27.95 -18.22 -13.88
C ASP A 122 27.14 -18.91 -12.77
N TYR A 123 27.80 -19.71 -11.94
CA TYR A 123 27.15 -20.33 -10.77
C TYR A 123 26.82 -19.31 -9.67
N ALA A 124 27.60 -18.22 -9.61
CA ALA A 124 27.47 -17.20 -8.59
C ALA A 124 27.59 -15.81 -9.22
N VAL A 125 26.67 -14.92 -8.91
CA VAL A 125 26.70 -13.51 -9.34
C VAL A 125 26.63 -12.58 -8.15
N GLY A 126 27.28 -11.42 -8.26
CA GLY A 126 27.06 -10.33 -7.32
C GLY A 126 25.61 -9.84 -7.39
N ALA A 127 25.03 -9.55 -6.23
CA ALA A 127 23.71 -8.96 -6.11
C ALA A 127 23.66 -7.59 -6.81
N LEU A 128 22.56 -7.36 -7.52
CA LEU A 128 22.12 -6.02 -7.87
C LEU A 128 21.58 -5.33 -6.61
N THR A 129 21.97 -4.08 -6.44
CA THR A 129 21.55 -3.25 -5.33
C THR A 129 20.79 -2.02 -5.83
N GLY A 130 19.67 -1.72 -5.20
CA GLY A 130 19.05 -0.40 -5.23
C GLY A 130 19.81 0.56 -4.31
N PRO A 131 19.45 1.85 -4.22
CA PRO A 131 20.11 2.79 -3.31
C PRO A 131 20.03 2.33 -1.83
N PRO A 132 20.96 2.80 -0.97
CA PRO A 132 21.02 2.40 0.44
C PRO A 132 19.80 2.92 1.21
N VAL A 133 19.38 2.17 2.23
CA VAL A 133 18.27 2.57 3.12
C VAL A 133 18.67 3.72 4.07
N ASP A 134 19.94 4.14 4.12
CA ASP A 134 20.38 5.16 5.05
C ASP A 134 20.61 6.55 4.40
N ALA A 135 19.63 7.44 4.60
CA ALA A 135 19.77 8.91 4.71
C ALA A 135 18.40 9.61 4.93
N GLY A 136 17.47 9.01 5.68
CA GLY A 136 16.27 9.73 6.11
C GLY A 136 15.41 8.90 7.05
N ARG A 137 14.95 9.52 8.15
CA ARG A 137 14.18 8.85 9.22
C ARG A 137 12.82 8.40 8.71
N VAL A 138 12.59 7.09 8.71
CA VAL A 138 11.32 6.45 8.40
C VAL A 138 10.56 6.17 9.69
N LEU A 139 9.37 6.73 9.80
CA LEU A 139 8.43 6.47 10.88
C LEU A 139 7.24 5.70 10.33
N VAL A 140 6.91 4.56 10.92
CA VAL A 140 5.63 3.90 10.69
C VAL A 140 4.61 4.42 11.69
N GLY A 141 3.51 4.96 11.18
CA GLY A 141 2.37 5.46 11.95
C GLY A 141 1.19 4.52 11.84
N ILE A 142 0.58 4.12 12.96
CA ILE A 142 -0.56 3.19 12.96
C ILE A 142 -1.71 3.82 13.78
N PRO A 143 -2.78 4.29 13.14
CA PRO A 143 -4.01 4.64 13.85
C PRO A 143 -4.72 3.34 14.27
N ALA A 144 -5.10 3.24 15.54
CA ALA A 144 -5.72 2.03 16.10
C ALA A 144 -6.94 2.36 16.98
N TYR A 145 -7.96 1.51 16.94
CA TYR A 145 -9.13 1.59 17.83
C TYR A 145 -9.74 0.21 18.02
N ASN A 146 -9.59 -0.37 19.21
CA ASN A 146 -10.00 -1.73 19.58
C ASN A 146 -9.40 -2.84 18.70
N GLU A 147 -8.08 -2.79 18.51
CA GLU A 147 -7.30 -3.67 17.64
C GLU A 147 -6.31 -4.55 18.44
N ALA A 148 -6.62 -4.86 19.71
CA ALA A 148 -5.71 -5.60 20.58
C ALA A 148 -5.36 -7.02 20.06
N ALA A 149 -6.14 -7.55 19.11
CA ALA A 149 -5.91 -8.86 18.51
C ALA A 149 -4.81 -8.87 17.44
N THR A 150 -4.63 -7.75 16.72
CA THR A 150 -3.77 -7.66 15.52
C THR A 150 -2.61 -6.68 15.71
N ILE A 151 -2.79 -5.63 16.53
CA ILE A 151 -1.82 -4.53 16.65
C ILE A 151 -0.41 -4.98 17.04
N GLY A 152 -0.28 -6.04 17.85
CA GLY A 152 1.02 -6.57 18.26
C GLY A 152 1.84 -7.07 17.08
N ASP A 153 1.21 -7.79 16.15
CA ASP A 153 1.87 -8.34 14.97
C ASP A 153 2.22 -7.22 13.98
N VAL A 154 1.29 -6.28 13.74
CA VAL A 154 1.53 -5.12 12.85
C VAL A 154 2.69 -4.27 13.36
N VAL A 155 2.77 -4.01 14.67
CA VAL A 155 3.88 -3.27 15.27
C VAL A 155 5.19 -4.04 15.13
N ALA A 156 5.21 -5.33 15.49
CA ALA A 156 6.42 -6.15 15.40
C ALA A 156 6.96 -6.19 13.98
N GLU A 157 6.09 -6.39 12.99
CA GLU A 157 6.48 -6.37 11.58
C GLU A 157 6.90 -4.98 11.10
N GLY A 158 6.20 -3.92 11.52
CA GLY A 158 6.55 -2.54 11.19
C GLY A 158 7.95 -2.13 11.69
N THR A 159 8.35 -2.58 12.89
CA THR A 159 9.70 -2.31 13.44
C THR A 159 10.83 -2.91 12.60
N ALA A 160 10.55 -3.93 11.78
CA ALA A 160 11.55 -4.50 10.88
C ALA A 160 11.87 -3.59 9.67
N TYR A 161 11.03 -2.60 9.40
CA TYR A 161 11.09 -1.79 8.18
C TYR A 161 11.15 -0.27 8.43
N ALA A 162 11.20 0.16 9.68
CA ALA A 162 11.22 1.58 10.06
C ALA A 162 12.16 1.84 11.23
N ASP A 163 12.64 3.08 11.36
CA ASP A 163 13.47 3.51 12.49
C ASP A 163 12.69 3.57 13.80
N ALA A 164 11.38 3.82 13.69
CA ALA A 164 10.46 3.85 14.82
C ALA A 164 9.04 3.50 14.36
N VAL A 165 8.25 3.00 15.31
CA VAL A 165 6.80 2.79 15.15
C VAL A 165 6.07 3.66 16.17
N LEU A 166 5.08 4.42 15.68
CA LEU A 166 4.18 5.25 16.47
C LEU A 166 2.75 4.75 16.30
N VAL A 167 2.13 4.31 17.38
CA VAL A 167 0.71 3.96 17.40
C VAL A 167 -0.06 5.11 18.03
N VAL A 168 -1.14 5.52 17.37
CA VAL A 168 -2.14 6.42 17.98
C VAL A 168 -3.37 5.60 18.31
N ASP A 169 -3.53 5.30 19.59
CA ASP A 169 -4.74 4.65 20.12
C ASP A 169 -5.83 5.71 20.29
N ASP A 170 -6.86 5.62 19.45
CA ASP A 170 -7.99 6.56 19.40
C ASP A 170 -9.04 6.26 20.49
N GLY A 171 -8.58 6.10 21.73
CA GLY A 171 -9.42 5.88 22.91
C GLY A 171 -10.08 4.50 22.94
N SER A 172 -9.31 3.43 22.72
CA SER A 172 -9.78 2.04 22.82
C SER A 172 -10.28 1.68 24.23
N ASP A 173 -11.26 0.77 24.28
CA ASP A 173 -11.80 0.20 25.52
C ASP A 173 -11.14 -1.17 25.87
N ASP A 174 -10.23 -1.64 25.02
CA ASP A 174 -9.52 -2.91 25.17
C ASP A 174 -8.04 -2.71 25.57
N ARG A 175 -7.17 -3.67 25.24
CA ARG A 175 -5.73 -3.62 25.58
C ARG A 175 -4.85 -3.14 24.42
N THR A 176 -5.40 -2.43 23.43
CA THR A 176 -4.68 -2.01 22.21
C THR A 176 -3.38 -1.28 22.55
N ALA A 177 -3.43 -0.19 23.33
CA ALA A 177 -2.25 0.55 23.77
C ALA A 177 -1.19 -0.36 24.44
N ALA A 178 -1.59 -1.14 25.44
CA ALA A 178 -0.66 -1.99 26.19
C ALA A 178 0.01 -3.07 25.31
N VAL A 179 -0.73 -3.64 24.35
CA VAL A 179 -0.19 -4.62 23.39
C VAL A 179 0.80 -3.94 22.44
N ALA A 180 0.46 -2.76 21.92
CA ALA A 180 1.33 -1.98 21.05
C ALA A 180 2.65 -1.58 21.73
N GLU A 181 2.60 -1.10 22.98
CA GLU A 181 3.80 -0.77 23.77
C GLU A 181 4.68 -2.00 23.98
N THR A 182 4.07 -3.14 24.33
CA THR A 182 4.79 -4.40 24.55
C THR A 182 5.49 -4.89 23.28
N ALA A 183 4.88 -4.64 22.12
CA ALA A 183 5.43 -4.97 20.81
C ALA A 183 6.54 -4.01 20.34
N GLY A 184 6.80 -2.90 21.06
CA GLY A 184 7.91 -1.99 20.79
C GLY A 184 7.52 -0.66 20.15
N ALA A 185 6.23 -0.33 20.05
CA ALA A 185 5.78 0.97 19.58
C ALA A 185 5.87 2.05 20.67
N THR A 186 6.10 3.29 20.25
CA THR A 186 5.67 4.46 21.04
C THR A 186 4.16 4.60 20.88
N VAL A 187 3.42 4.79 21.97
CA VAL A 187 1.96 4.91 21.94
C VAL A 187 1.50 6.28 22.40
N ILE A 188 0.50 6.83 21.71
CA ILE A 188 -0.23 8.03 22.10
C ILE A 188 -1.69 7.67 22.21
N GLU A 189 -2.25 7.84 23.40
CA GLU A 189 -3.66 7.59 23.67
C GLU A 189 -4.47 8.89 23.58
N HIS A 190 -5.60 8.83 22.89
CA HIS A 190 -6.63 9.87 22.96
C HIS A 190 -7.58 9.62 24.14
N ASP A 191 -7.98 10.69 24.82
CA ASP A 191 -8.96 10.61 25.94
C ASP A 191 -10.33 10.06 25.52
N HIS A 192 -10.67 10.18 24.24
CA HIS A 192 -11.91 9.69 23.63
C HIS A 192 -11.68 9.44 22.15
N ASN A 193 -12.50 8.57 21.55
CA ASN A 193 -12.47 8.33 20.11
C ASN A 193 -12.80 9.62 19.33
N ARG A 194 -11.81 10.08 18.55
CA ARG A 194 -11.90 11.24 17.66
C ARG A 194 -12.17 10.82 16.22
N GLY A 195 -12.02 9.55 15.89
CA GLY A 195 -12.12 8.95 14.58
C GLY A 195 -10.77 8.81 13.90
N TYR A 196 -10.75 8.01 12.82
CA TYR A 196 -9.55 7.72 12.02
C TYR A 196 -8.79 8.98 11.59
N GLY A 197 -9.50 10.02 11.15
CA GLY A 197 -8.89 11.30 10.77
C GLY A 197 -8.25 12.04 11.95
N GLY A 198 -8.86 11.96 13.14
CA GLY A 198 -8.30 12.50 14.37
C GLY A 198 -6.99 11.80 14.76
N ALA A 199 -6.92 10.48 14.60
CA ALA A 199 -5.70 9.70 14.80
C ALA A 199 -4.61 10.03 13.76
N LEU A 200 -4.99 10.13 12.48
CA LEU A 200 -4.07 10.57 11.41
C LEU A 200 -3.51 11.96 11.66
N LYS A 201 -4.34 12.91 12.10
CA LYS A 201 -3.89 14.26 12.43
C LYS A 201 -2.84 14.25 13.53
N THR A 202 -3.08 13.48 14.59
CA THR A 202 -2.07 13.27 15.63
C THR A 202 -0.80 12.64 15.07
N LEU A 203 -0.89 11.66 14.15
CA LEU A 203 0.29 11.09 13.48
C LEU A 203 1.08 12.15 12.70
N PHE A 204 0.43 12.98 11.87
CA PHE A 204 1.10 14.06 11.14
C PHE A 204 1.76 15.08 12.07
N GLU A 205 1.05 15.51 13.12
CA GLU A 205 1.58 16.46 14.11
C GLU A 205 2.80 15.90 14.87
N GLN A 206 2.86 14.59 15.11
CA GLN A 206 3.99 13.97 15.80
C GLN A 206 5.16 13.72 14.85
N ALA A 207 4.87 13.25 13.64
CA ALA A 207 5.85 13.05 12.58
C ALA A 207 6.58 14.36 12.25
N ASP A 208 5.85 15.47 12.15
CA ASP A 208 6.39 16.82 11.98
C ASP A 208 7.34 17.20 13.13
N ARG A 209 6.90 17.02 14.38
CA ARG A 209 7.73 17.31 15.57
C ARG A 209 9.00 16.47 15.66
N LEU A 210 8.93 15.21 15.24
CA LEU A 210 10.08 14.31 15.19
C LEU A 210 11.02 14.62 14.00
N GLY A 211 10.55 15.44 13.06
CA GLY A 211 11.27 15.82 11.86
C GLY A 211 11.63 14.59 11.04
N VAL A 212 10.66 13.72 10.78
CA VAL A 212 10.87 12.51 9.96
C VAL A 212 10.97 12.88 8.48
N ASP A 213 11.67 12.06 7.70
CA ASP A 213 11.79 12.25 6.25
C ASP A 213 10.66 11.52 5.51
N HIS A 214 10.21 10.41 6.08
CA HIS A 214 9.13 9.58 5.56
C HIS A 214 8.21 9.15 6.71
N LEU A 215 6.93 9.47 6.60
CA LEU A 215 5.88 8.87 7.43
C LEU A 215 5.15 7.83 6.60
N VAL A 216 5.13 6.58 7.03
CA VAL A 216 4.36 5.51 6.37
C VAL A 216 3.21 5.12 7.28
N VAL A 217 1.98 5.33 6.83
CA VAL A 217 0.77 4.98 7.56
C VAL A 217 0.34 3.57 7.20
N LEU A 218 0.15 2.71 8.21
CA LEU A 218 -0.39 1.35 8.08
C LEU A 218 -1.70 1.23 8.86
N ASP A 219 -2.65 0.47 8.33
CA ASP A 219 -3.87 0.14 9.08
C ASP A 219 -3.58 -0.97 10.13
N ALA A 220 -4.27 -0.90 11.26
CA ALA A 220 -4.05 -1.81 12.40
C ALA A 220 -4.68 -3.21 12.24
N ASP A 221 -5.38 -3.47 11.13
CA ASP A 221 -6.17 -4.69 10.88
C ASP A 221 -5.40 -5.80 10.14
N SER A 222 -4.08 -5.66 9.98
CA SER A 222 -3.18 -6.60 9.29
C SER A 222 -3.54 -6.90 7.83
N GLN A 223 -4.37 -6.08 7.17
CA GLN A 223 -4.74 -6.30 5.76
C GLN A 223 -3.62 -5.93 4.77
N HIS A 224 -2.68 -5.08 5.20
CA HIS A 224 -1.52 -4.67 4.42
C HIS A 224 -0.28 -5.40 4.94
N ASP A 225 0.59 -5.85 4.04
CA ASP A 225 1.88 -6.43 4.43
C ASP A 225 2.89 -5.30 4.71
N PRO A 226 3.41 -5.17 5.94
CA PRO A 226 4.46 -4.20 6.25
C PRO A 226 5.74 -4.41 5.43
N ALA A 227 5.92 -5.55 4.74
CA ALA A 227 6.99 -5.82 3.76
C ALA A 227 7.14 -4.71 2.73
N ASP A 228 6.03 -4.08 2.39
CA ASP A 228 5.91 -3.16 1.28
C ASP A 228 6.35 -1.74 1.69
N VAL A 229 6.51 -1.47 2.98
CA VAL A 229 6.98 -0.17 3.53
C VAL A 229 8.25 0.31 2.82
N PRO A 230 9.31 -0.51 2.64
CA PRO A 230 10.51 -0.10 1.92
C PRO A 230 10.28 0.22 0.45
N ASP A 231 9.29 -0.38 -0.22
CA ASP A 231 9.00 -0.10 -1.64
C ASP A 231 8.27 1.23 -1.81
N LEU A 232 7.39 1.59 -0.87
CA LEU A 232 6.77 2.91 -0.83
C LEU A 232 7.82 4.00 -0.59
N VAL A 233 8.68 3.82 0.41
CA VAL A 233 9.76 4.77 0.74
C VAL A 233 10.74 4.91 -0.42
N GLU A 234 11.15 3.81 -1.04
CA GLU A 234 12.08 3.85 -2.17
C GLU A 234 11.45 4.54 -3.39
N THR A 235 10.18 4.26 -3.67
CA THR A 235 9.45 4.96 -4.74
C THR A 235 9.40 6.45 -4.46
N GLN A 236 9.08 6.86 -3.23
CA GLN A 236 9.06 8.26 -2.82
C GLN A 236 10.43 8.94 -3.02
N ARG A 237 11.52 8.28 -2.63
CA ARG A 237 12.88 8.79 -2.82
C ARG A 237 13.24 8.94 -4.30
N ARG A 238 12.90 7.93 -5.11
CA ARG A 238 13.24 7.88 -6.54
C ARG A 238 12.48 8.92 -7.36
N THR A 239 11.20 9.11 -7.08
CA THR A 239 10.34 10.02 -7.86
C THR A 239 10.30 11.43 -7.28
N GLY A 240 10.58 11.58 -5.98
CA GLY A 240 10.39 12.81 -5.24
C GLY A 240 8.92 13.09 -4.90
N ALA A 241 8.01 12.13 -5.12
CA ALA A 241 6.58 12.31 -4.90
C ALA A 241 6.24 12.57 -3.43
N GLU A 242 5.39 13.54 -3.14
CA GLU A 242 5.02 13.87 -1.77
C GLU A 242 4.13 12.80 -1.13
N ILE A 243 3.38 12.06 -1.94
CA ILE A 243 2.55 10.93 -1.49
C ILE A 243 2.82 9.69 -2.36
N VAL A 244 3.00 8.54 -1.71
CA VAL A 244 3.03 7.24 -2.39
C VAL A 244 1.97 6.33 -1.80
N VAL A 245 1.13 5.74 -2.63
CA VAL A 245 0.01 4.90 -2.21
C VAL A 245 0.29 3.43 -2.52
N GLY A 246 0.16 2.56 -1.53
CA GLY A 246 0.06 1.12 -1.75
C GLY A 246 -1.26 0.80 -2.43
N SER A 247 -1.22 0.33 -3.68
CA SER A 247 -2.37 0.22 -4.56
C SER A 247 -2.63 -1.22 -5.00
N ARG A 248 -3.87 -1.65 -4.87
CA ARG A 248 -4.33 -2.99 -5.31
C ARG A 248 -4.55 -3.09 -6.83
N PHE A 249 -4.50 -1.95 -7.53
CA PHE A 249 -4.96 -1.82 -8.92
C PHE A 249 -3.85 -1.48 -9.91
N VAL A 250 -2.59 -1.46 -9.46
CA VAL A 250 -1.41 -1.26 -10.31
C VAL A 250 -0.61 -2.54 -10.46
N ASP A 251 0.37 -2.53 -11.36
CA ASP A 251 1.26 -3.68 -11.58
C ASP A 251 1.95 -4.08 -10.27
N GLY A 252 1.93 -5.37 -9.95
CA GLY A 252 2.40 -5.91 -8.67
C GLY A 252 1.35 -5.93 -7.55
N GLY A 253 0.21 -5.25 -7.72
CA GLY A 253 -0.90 -5.26 -6.77
C GLY A 253 -1.84 -6.45 -6.94
N ALA A 254 -2.38 -6.97 -5.84
CA ALA A 254 -3.32 -8.08 -5.84
C ALA A 254 -4.46 -7.86 -4.84
N THR A 255 -5.63 -8.41 -5.17
CA THR A 255 -6.80 -8.37 -4.29
C THR A 255 -7.74 -9.53 -4.55
N ASP A 256 -8.21 -10.17 -3.48
CA ASP A 256 -9.21 -11.26 -3.54
C ASP A 256 -10.65 -10.75 -3.58
N ALA A 257 -10.85 -9.44 -3.76
CA ALA A 257 -12.16 -8.84 -3.82
C ALA A 257 -13.00 -9.35 -5.03
N PRO A 258 -14.27 -9.75 -4.82
CA PRO A 258 -15.17 -10.14 -5.90
C PRO A 258 -15.32 -9.07 -6.99
N LEU A 259 -15.58 -9.49 -8.24
CA LEU A 259 -15.66 -8.60 -9.42
C LEU A 259 -16.63 -7.41 -9.24
N TYR A 260 -17.77 -7.61 -8.57
CA TYR A 260 -18.73 -6.52 -8.32
C TYR A 260 -18.16 -5.46 -7.36
N ARG A 261 -17.36 -5.88 -6.36
CA ARG A 261 -16.70 -4.97 -5.42
C ARG A 261 -15.60 -4.19 -6.13
N ARG A 262 -14.87 -4.84 -7.05
CA ARG A 262 -13.87 -4.18 -7.92
C ARG A 262 -14.50 -3.12 -8.82
N ALA A 263 -15.64 -3.41 -9.44
CA ALA A 263 -16.38 -2.43 -10.24
C ALA A 263 -16.87 -1.24 -9.39
N GLY A 264 -17.37 -1.51 -8.17
CA GLY A 264 -17.73 -0.47 -7.21
C GLY A 264 -16.56 0.43 -6.83
N LEU A 265 -15.40 -0.17 -6.51
CA LEU A 265 -14.18 0.57 -6.18
C LEU A 265 -13.68 1.42 -7.35
N LEU A 266 -13.74 0.92 -8.59
CA LEU A 266 -13.41 1.72 -9.76
C LEU A 266 -14.26 2.99 -9.86
N VAL A 267 -15.59 2.86 -9.67
CA VAL A 267 -16.50 4.02 -9.70
C VAL A 267 -16.17 5.00 -8.58
N VAL A 268 -15.93 4.51 -7.36
CA VAL A 268 -15.54 5.33 -6.21
C VAL A 268 -14.22 6.07 -6.47
N ASN A 269 -13.22 5.39 -7.01
CA ASN A 269 -11.92 5.98 -7.30
C ASN A 269 -12.03 7.09 -8.36
N VAL A 270 -12.79 6.85 -9.45
CA VAL A 270 -13.05 7.88 -10.47
C VAL A 270 -13.76 9.09 -9.88
N LEU A 271 -14.83 8.87 -9.11
CA LEU A 271 -15.61 9.95 -8.51
C LEU A 271 -14.79 10.75 -7.49
N THR A 272 -13.92 10.09 -6.73
CA THR A 272 -13.05 10.73 -5.75
C THR A 272 -12.01 11.61 -6.42
N ASN A 273 -11.27 11.09 -7.42
CA ASN A 273 -10.30 11.89 -8.18
C ASN A 273 -10.94 13.10 -8.86
N VAL A 274 -12.07 12.90 -9.54
CA VAL A 274 -12.83 14.00 -10.16
C VAL A 274 -13.35 14.97 -9.11
N GLY A 275 -13.78 14.46 -7.95
CA GLY A 275 -14.24 15.23 -6.81
C GLY A 275 -13.19 16.21 -6.28
N CYS A 276 -11.96 15.71 -6.07
CA CYS A 276 -10.79 16.47 -5.64
C CYS A 276 -10.26 17.43 -6.73
N GLY A 277 -10.64 17.21 -8.00
CA GLY A 277 -10.14 18.01 -9.13
C GLY A 277 -8.81 17.53 -9.69
N ALA A 278 -8.46 16.25 -9.45
CA ALA A 278 -7.29 15.62 -10.06
C ALA A 278 -7.49 15.52 -11.59
N VAL A 279 -6.87 16.44 -12.32
CA VAL A 279 -6.98 16.52 -13.79
C VAL A 279 -5.70 16.08 -14.50
N THR A 280 -4.60 15.92 -13.77
CA THR A 280 -3.32 15.49 -14.32
C THR A 280 -3.04 14.03 -13.97
N PRO A 281 -2.32 13.28 -14.82
CA PRO A 281 -1.93 11.90 -14.50
C PRO A 281 -1.11 11.77 -13.22
N ARG A 282 -0.32 12.80 -12.87
CA ARG A 282 0.52 12.85 -11.67
C ARG A 282 -0.25 12.96 -10.36
N GLN A 283 -1.52 13.35 -10.43
CA GLN A 283 -2.40 13.51 -9.27
C GLN A 283 -3.47 12.40 -9.21
N TRP A 284 -3.53 11.55 -10.23
CA TRP A 284 -4.59 10.56 -10.35
C TRP A 284 -4.24 9.28 -9.60
N VAL A 285 -5.03 8.95 -8.59
CA VAL A 285 -4.80 7.78 -7.73
C VAL A 285 -5.77 6.66 -8.12
N ARG A 286 -5.26 5.49 -8.53
CA ARG A 286 -6.12 4.35 -8.90
C ARG A 286 -6.71 3.65 -7.68
N ASP A 287 -6.10 3.77 -6.50
CA ASP A 287 -6.64 3.26 -5.23
C ASP A 287 -6.84 4.33 -4.15
N THR A 288 -7.86 5.19 -4.34
CA THR A 288 -8.15 6.30 -3.41
C THR A 288 -8.56 5.87 -2.01
N GLN A 289 -8.90 4.59 -1.83
CA GLN A 289 -9.42 4.03 -0.58
C GLN A 289 -8.35 3.23 0.17
N SER A 290 -7.12 3.18 -0.32
CA SER A 290 -6.01 2.58 0.42
C SER A 290 -5.60 3.49 1.59
N GLY A 291 -5.55 2.92 2.80
CA GLY A 291 -4.98 3.54 4.00
C GLY A 291 -3.46 3.46 4.04
N PHE A 292 -2.87 2.54 3.27
CA PHE A 292 -1.44 2.33 3.21
C PHE A 292 -0.74 3.36 2.32
N ARG A 293 -0.13 4.36 2.96
CA ARG A 293 0.44 5.53 2.27
C ARG A 293 1.74 5.99 2.92
N ALA A 294 2.71 6.39 2.10
CA ALA A 294 3.90 7.11 2.53
C ALA A 294 3.77 8.61 2.20
N TYR A 295 4.25 9.44 3.12
CA TYR A 295 4.22 10.89 3.06
C TYR A 295 5.63 11.43 3.23
N SER A 296 6.03 12.33 2.34
CA SER A 296 7.31 13.04 2.45
C SER A 296 7.27 14.02 3.61
N ARG A 297 8.45 14.48 4.05
CA ARG A 297 8.57 15.60 5.00
C ARG A 297 7.65 16.79 4.64
N GLU A 298 7.64 17.21 3.37
CA GLU A 298 6.81 18.33 2.92
C GLU A 298 5.31 18.04 3.03
N ALA A 299 4.88 16.82 2.69
CA ALA A 299 3.50 16.41 2.89
C ALA A 299 3.13 16.41 4.38
N VAL A 300 3.98 15.85 5.24
CA VAL A 300 3.77 15.80 6.69
C VAL A 300 3.62 17.20 7.27
N GLU A 301 4.56 18.11 6.99
CA GLU A 301 4.54 19.50 7.47
C GLU A 301 3.25 20.23 7.04
N SER A 302 2.85 20.06 5.77
CA SER A 302 1.66 20.74 5.24
C SER A 302 0.35 20.16 5.77
N LEU A 303 0.26 18.85 5.97
CA LEU A 303 -0.92 18.14 6.50
C LEU A 303 -1.08 18.39 8.00
N ALA A 304 0.01 18.44 8.76
CA ALA A 304 -0.01 18.79 10.18
C ALA A 304 -0.56 20.22 10.41
N ALA A 305 -0.28 21.14 9.48
CA ALA A 305 -0.76 22.52 9.52
C ALA A 305 -2.20 22.69 8.99
N ASP A 306 -2.79 21.68 8.35
CA ASP A 306 -4.10 21.79 7.72
C ASP A 306 -5.24 21.51 8.72
N ALA A 307 -5.96 22.56 9.10
CA ALA A 307 -7.12 22.47 9.97
C ALA A 307 -8.40 22.00 9.27
N THR A 308 -8.39 21.85 7.95
CA THR A 308 -9.59 21.49 7.15
C THR A 308 -9.81 19.98 7.01
N ILE A 309 -8.79 19.17 7.36
CA ILE A 309 -8.87 17.70 7.41
C ILE A 309 -9.87 17.29 8.50
N ALA A 310 -10.91 16.56 8.11
CA ALA A 310 -11.93 16.08 9.03
C ALA A 310 -11.41 14.98 9.97
N ASP A 311 -11.99 14.87 11.16
CA ASP A 311 -11.57 13.87 12.16
C ASP A 311 -12.03 12.43 11.86
N ARG A 312 -12.89 12.20 10.85
CA ARG A 312 -13.50 10.89 10.55
C ARG A 312 -12.95 10.28 9.25
N MET A 313 -13.61 9.24 8.71
CA MET A 313 -13.19 8.53 7.48
C MET A 313 -13.02 9.45 6.25
N ASP A 314 -13.61 10.63 6.28
CA ASP A 314 -13.49 11.64 5.24
C ASP A 314 -12.04 12.13 5.06
N ALA A 315 -11.18 11.93 6.08
CA ALA A 315 -9.76 12.30 6.08
C ALA A 315 -8.99 11.75 4.87
N SER A 316 -9.25 10.50 4.45
CA SER A 316 -8.55 9.90 3.31
C SER A 316 -8.83 10.63 1.99
N THR A 317 -10.00 11.24 1.87
CA THR A 317 -10.39 12.10 0.73
C THR A 317 -9.86 13.52 0.91
N ASP A 318 -9.93 14.08 2.12
CA ASP A 318 -9.40 15.41 2.42
C ASP A 318 -7.88 15.47 2.16
N ILE A 319 -7.12 14.41 2.48
CA ILE A 319 -5.69 14.30 2.15
C ILE A 319 -5.44 14.37 0.65
N LEU A 320 -6.28 13.73 -0.17
CA LEU A 320 -6.15 13.77 -1.64
C LEU A 320 -6.56 15.14 -2.19
N ASP A 321 -7.60 15.79 -1.65
CA ASP A 321 -7.94 17.17 -2.03
C ASP A 321 -6.82 18.15 -1.64
N HIS A 322 -6.23 17.98 -0.45
CA HIS A 322 -5.05 18.75 -0.03
C HIS A 322 -3.89 18.55 -1.00
N ALA A 323 -3.57 17.30 -1.36
CA ALA A 323 -2.52 16.99 -2.34
C ALA A 323 -2.77 17.67 -3.69
N VAL A 324 -3.99 17.60 -4.21
CA VAL A 324 -4.36 18.29 -5.46
C VAL A 324 -4.23 19.81 -5.32
N SER A 325 -4.66 20.38 -4.19
CA SER A 325 -4.62 21.83 -3.94
C SER A 325 -3.19 22.37 -3.81
N ARG A 326 -2.26 21.56 -3.31
CA ARG A 326 -0.83 21.88 -3.18
C ARG A 326 -0.03 21.55 -4.44
N GLY A 327 -0.63 20.84 -5.39
CA GLY A 327 0.05 20.42 -6.62
C GLY A 327 1.04 19.28 -6.38
N TYR A 328 0.80 18.44 -5.38
CA TYR A 328 1.65 17.30 -5.06
C TYR A 328 1.57 16.20 -6.13
N ASP A 329 2.71 15.56 -6.35
CA ASP A 329 2.84 14.37 -7.15
C ASP A 329 2.48 13.16 -6.28
N VAL A 330 1.63 12.29 -6.83
CA VAL A 330 1.19 11.05 -6.19
C VAL A 330 1.59 9.86 -7.04
N GLU A 331 2.34 8.94 -6.44
CA GLU A 331 2.77 7.69 -7.08
C GLU A 331 2.06 6.49 -6.45
N GLU A 332 2.03 5.38 -7.18
CA GLU A 332 1.39 4.14 -6.71
C GLU A 332 2.36 2.96 -6.82
N VAL A 333 2.43 2.15 -5.75
CA VAL A 333 3.20 0.90 -5.68
C VAL A 333 2.23 -0.25 -5.52
N GLY A 334 2.44 -1.35 -6.24
CA GLY A 334 1.60 -2.54 -6.12
C GLY A 334 1.70 -3.13 -4.72
N THR A 335 0.56 -3.34 -4.05
CA THR A 335 0.48 -4.04 -2.75
C THR A 335 -0.58 -5.13 -2.79
N THR A 336 -0.38 -6.18 -2.01
CA THR A 336 -1.38 -7.23 -1.82
C THR A 336 -2.22 -6.93 -0.60
N VAL A 337 -3.54 -6.87 -0.77
CA VAL A 337 -4.47 -6.71 0.34
C VAL A 337 -5.25 -8.00 0.54
N SER A 338 -4.99 -8.68 1.66
CA SER A 338 -5.77 -9.82 2.10
C SER A 338 -7.06 -9.32 2.76
N TYR A 339 -8.18 -9.94 2.42
CA TYR A 339 -9.41 -9.75 3.18
C TYR A 339 -9.65 -11.05 3.93
N ASP A 340 -9.40 -11.07 5.24
CA ASP A 340 -9.84 -12.21 6.05
C ASP A 340 -11.37 -12.19 6.08
N VAL A 341 -11.96 -13.12 5.31
CA VAL A 341 -13.39 -13.32 5.23
C VAL A 341 -13.82 -14.21 6.39
N GLU A 342 -13.56 -13.80 7.63
CA GLU A 342 -14.29 -14.32 8.78
C GLU A 342 -15.35 -13.29 9.19
N GLU A 343 -16.61 -13.71 9.02
CA GLU A 343 -17.85 -12.93 9.15
C GLU A 343 -18.26 -12.01 7.99
N ALA A 344 -18.24 -12.53 6.76
CA ALA A 344 -19.23 -12.11 5.76
C ALA A 344 -20.62 -12.61 6.18
N ASN A 345 -21.23 -11.93 7.17
CA ASN A 345 -22.63 -12.08 7.49
C ASN A 345 -23.45 -11.87 6.21
N SER A 346 -24.12 -12.94 5.82
CA SER A 346 -24.94 -13.11 4.62
C SER A 346 -26.23 -12.27 4.70
N ARG A 347 -26.11 -10.94 4.75
CA ARG A 347 -27.23 -10.01 4.67
C ARG A 347 -27.01 -8.97 3.56
N HIS A 348 -27.63 -9.29 2.42
CA HIS A 348 -27.90 -8.45 1.25
C HIS A 348 -26.75 -7.52 0.75
N PRO A 349 -25.88 -8.02 -0.15
CA PRO A 349 -24.74 -7.29 -0.72
C PRO A 349 -25.11 -5.94 -1.39
N LEU A 350 -26.32 -5.84 -1.93
CA LEU A 350 -26.82 -4.62 -2.59
C LEU A 350 -27.15 -3.49 -1.60
N THR A 351 -27.63 -3.81 -0.39
CA THR A 351 -27.94 -2.78 0.62
C THR A 351 -26.67 -2.25 1.28
N HIS A 352 -25.64 -3.09 1.42
CA HIS A 352 -24.33 -2.64 1.90
C HIS A 352 -23.61 -1.74 0.88
N GLY A 353 -23.61 -2.12 -0.40
CA GLY A 353 -23.08 -1.28 -1.47
C GLY A 353 -23.82 0.06 -1.59
N LEU A 354 -25.15 0.05 -1.46
CA LEU A 354 -25.95 1.28 -1.45
C LEU A 354 -25.68 2.13 -0.21
N THR A 355 -25.40 1.52 0.95
CA THR A 355 -25.07 2.25 2.19
C THR A 355 -23.69 2.89 2.10
N LEU A 356 -22.71 2.21 1.50
CA LEU A 356 -21.37 2.78 1.20
C LEU A 356 -21.45 3.94 0.20
N VAL A 357 -22.18 3.78 -0.91
CA VAL A 357 -22.40 4.85 -1.89
C VAL A 357 -23.20 6.01 -1.29
N ARG A 358 -24.15 5.73 -0.40
CA ARG A 358 -24.93 6.74 0.31
C ARG A 358 -24.11 7.48 1.36
N ASN A 359 -23.24 6.78 2.10
CA ASN A 359 -22.37 7.38 3.11
C ASN A 359 -21.28 8.22 2.44
N LEU A 360 -20.63 7.69 1.39
CA LEU A 360 -19.69 8.42 0.56
C LEU A 360 -20.38 9.60 -0.16
N GLY A 361 -21.59 9.40 -0.66
CA GLY A 361 -22.40 10.44 -1.26
C GLY A 361 -22.77 11.54 -0.25
N ALA A 362 -23.05 11.20 1.01
CA ALA A 362 -23.35 12.17 2.07
C ALA A 362 -22.11 12.96 2.53
N THR A 363 -20.93 12.33 2.50
CA THR A 363 -19.63 13.01 2.72
C THR A 363 -19.30 13.95 1.57
N LEU A 364 -19.35 13.46 0.33
CA LEU A 364 -18.98 14.22 -0.88
C LEU A 364 -19.97 15.37 -1.19
N GLN A 365 -21.25 15.22 -0.82
CA GLN A 365 -22.28 16.25 -0.99
C GLN A 365 -22.03 17.52 -0.15
N ARG A 366 -21.20 17.44 0.90
CA ARG A 366 -20.95 18.58 1.80
C ARG A 366 -19.85 19.53 1.33
N ARG A 367 -18.86 19.07 0.54
CA ARG A 367 -17.66 19.87 0.22
C ARG A 367 -17.55 20.36 -1.23
N ARG A 368 -17.85 19.54 -2.25
CA ARG A 368 -17.84 19.95 -3.68
C ARG A 368 -18.94 19.25 -4.50
N PRO A 369 -20.19 19.70 -4.40
CA PRO A 369 -21.33 19.04 -5.04
C PRO A 369 -21.32 19.14 -6.57
N LEU A 370 -20.67 20.16 -7.16
CA LEU A 370 -20.57 20.31 -8.62
C LEU A 370 -19.76 19.21 -9.29
N SER A 371 -18.62 18.80 -8.73
CA SER A 371 -17.75 17.80 -9.36
C SER A 371 -18.31 16.37 -9.23
N THR A 372 -19.01 16.07 -8.13
CA THR A 372 -19.45 14.71 -7.82
C THR A 372 -20.85 14.39 -8.36
N LEU A 373 -21.85 15.23 -8.09
CA LEU A 373 -23.20 15.08 -8.63
C LEU A 373 -23.32 15.65 -10.05
N GLY A 374 -22.60 16.73 -10.34
CA GLY A 374 -22.69 17.41 -11.63
C GLY A 374 -22.05 16.61 -12.77
N VAL A 375 -20.85 16.05 -12.59
CA VAL A 375 -20.19 15.24 -13.64
C VAL A 375 -20.93 13.94 -13.89
N GLY A 376 -21.31 13.21 -12.83
CA GLY A 376 -22.11 11.98 -12.95
C GLY A 376 -23.49 12.24 -13.58
N GLY A 377 -24.16 13.33 -13.16
CA GLY A 377 -25.41 13.78 -13.75
C GLY A 377 -25.28 14.13 -15.22
N PHE A 378 -24.23 14.86 -15.59
CA PHE A 378 -23.96 15.29 -16.96
C PHE A 378 -23.63 14.11 -17.87
N ALA A 379 -22.84 13.14 -17.40
CA ALA A 379 -22.56 11.90 -18.13
C ALA A 379 -23.84 11.09 -18.37
N SER A 380 -24.67 10.89 -17.33
CA SER A 380 -25.97 10.22 -17.45
C SER A 380 -26.88 10.94 -18.47
N TRP A 381 -26.86 12.28 -18.46
CA TRP A 381 -27.64 13.09 -19.40
C TRP A 381 -27.19 12.90 -20.85
N ILE A 382 -25.86 12.92 -21.11
CA ILE A 382 -25.30 12.66 -22.44
C ILE A 382 -25.67 11.25 -22.93
N VAL A 383 -25.52 10.22 -22.08
CA VAL A 383 -25.88 8.85 -22.43
C VAL A 383 -27.38 8.76 -22.74
N GLY A 384 -28.22 9.39 -21.92
CA GLY A 384 -29.66 9.46 -22.14
C GLY A 384 -30.01 10.10 -23.49
N LEU A 385 -29.37 11.21 -23.86
CA LEU A 385 -29.55 11.87 -25.16
C LEU A 385 -29.07 10.99 -26.33
N TRP A 386 -27.95 10.29 -26.16
CA TRP A 386 -27.44 9.38 -27.17
C TRP A 386 -28.39 8.20 -27.42
N VAL A 387 -28.90 7.55 -26.36
CA VAL A 387 -29.91 6.48 -26.46
C VAL A 387 -31.21 7.01 -27.06
N GLY A 388 -31.59 8.25 -26.73
CA GLY A 388 -32.78 8.90 -27.28
C GLY A 388 -32.65 9.16 -28.77
N GLN A 389 -31.52 9.73 -29.20
CA GLN A 389 -31.22 9.95 -30.61
C GLN A 389 -31.19 8.63 -31.39
N TRP A 390 -30.56 7.61 -30.84
CA TRP A 390 -30.54 6.27 -31.44
C TRP A 390 -31.96 5.70 -31.58
N THR A 391 -32.80 5.84 -30.55
CA THR A 391 -34.20 5.39 -30.58
C THR A 391 -35.01 6.16 -31.62
N PHE A 392 -34.77 7.46 -31.76
CA PHE A 392 -35.44 8.31 -32.74
C PHE A 392 -35.06 7.94 -34.17
N LEU A 393 -33.77 7.72 -34.44
CA LEU A 393 -33.31 7.25 -35.76
C LEU A 393 -33.92 5.89 -36.12
N ARG A 394 -34.01 4.97 -35.15
CA ARG A 394 -34.71 3.68 -35.32
C ARG A 394 -36.19 3.84 -35.63
N PHE A 395 -36.85 4.82 -35.02
CA PHE A 395 -38.25 5.13 -35.33
C PHE A 395 -38.40 5.63 -36.77
N LEU A 396 -37.49 6.47 -37.27
CA LEU A 396 -37.52 6.94 -38.65
C LEU A 396 -37.32 5.80 -39.68
N GLU A 397 -36.50 4.80 -39.35
CA GLU A 397 -36.26 3.63 -40.21
C GLU A 397 -37.44 2.65 -40.21
N THR A 398 -38.05 2.40 -39.04
CA THR A 398 -38.98 1.28 -38.85
C THR A 398 -40.45 1.71 -38.77
N GLY A 399 -40.72 3.00 -38.55
CA GLY A 399 -42.05 3.54 -38.26
C GLY A 399 -42.62 3.12 -36.91
N ALA A 400 -41.89 2.31 -36.11
CA ALA A 400 -42.34 1.78 -34.83
C ALA A 400 -41.47 2.33 -33.69
N LEU A 401 -42.11 2.90 -32.67
CA LEU A 401 -41.40 3.43 -31.51
C LEU A 401 -41.07 2.29 -30.54
N GLN A 402 -39.78 2.07 -30.29
CA GLN A 402 -39.34 1.14 -29.25
C GLN A 402 -39.51 1.78 -27.87
N THR A 403 -40.63 1.49 -27.22
CA THR A 403 -41.03 2.11 -25.95
C THR A 403 -40.05 1.84 -24.80
N SER A 404 -39.40 0.68 -24.79
CA SER A 404 -38.40 0.34 -23.76
C SER A 404 -37.18 1.26 -23.79
N THR A 405 -36.57 1.46 -24.95
CA THR A 405 -35.37 2.30 -25.09
C THR A 405 -35.71 3.79 -24.97
N ALA A 406 -36.89 4.20 -25.44
CA ALA A 406 -37.41 5.55 -25.22
C ALA A 406 -37.59 5.84 -23.71
N THR A 407 -38.11 4.88 -22.95
CA THR A 407 -38.30 5.02 -21.49
C THR A 407 -36.96 5.10 -20.76
N VAL A 408 -35.99 4.24 -21.11
CA VAL A 408 -34.64 4.27 -20.54
C VAL A 408 -33.94 5.60 -20.83
N SER A 409 -34.00 6.09 -22.07
CA SER A 409 -33.47 7.40 -22.45
C SER A 409 -34.08 8.52 -21.62
N ALA A 410 -35.42 8.56 -21.51
CA ALA A 410 -36.13 9.60 -20.77
C ALA A 410 -35.73 9.62 -19.29
N VAL A 411 -35.63 8.45 -18.65
CA VAL A 411 -35.21 8.32 -17.24
C VAL A 411 -33.77 8.81 -17.05
N LEU A 412 -32.83 8.40 -17.92
CA LEU A 412 -31.43 8.82 -17.84
C LEU A 412 -31.25 10.34 -18.03
N VAL A 413 -32.01 10.95 -18.96
CA VAL A 413 -32.02 12.40 -19.18
C VAL A 413 -32.56 13.14 -17.96
N LEU A 414 -33.70 12.70 -17.41
CA LEU A 414 -34.33 13.32 -16.25
C LEU A 414 -33.48 13.23 -14.99
N LEU A 415 -32.96 12.04 -14.68
CA LEU A 415 -32.09 11.82 -13.52
C LEU A 415 -30.77 12.60 -13.65
N GLY A 416 -30.17 12.60 -14.86
CA GLY A 416 -28.95 13.33 -15.12
C GLY A 416 -29.11 14.84 -14.93
N LEU A 417 -30.19 15.41 -15.50
CA LEU A 417 -30.49 16.84 -15.38
C LEU A 417 -30.82 17.24 -13.94
N LEU A 418 -31.60 16.42 -13.22
CA LEU A 418 -31.91 16.66 -11.81
C LEU A 418 -30.63 16.65 -10.95
N ALA A 419 -29.73 15.70 -11.17
CA ALA A 419 -28.45 15.62 -10.47
C ALA A 419 -27.58 16.87 -10.74
N CYS A 420 -27.51 17.36 -11.97
CA CYS A 420 -26.82 18.62 -12.31
C CYS A 420 -27.40 19.84 -11.59
N VAL A 421 -28.74 19.93 -11.51
CA VAL A 421 -29.41 21.04 -10.82
C VAL A 421 -29.14 20.98 -9.32
N VAL A 422 -29.25 19.81 -8.70
CA VAL A 422 -28.94 19.61 -7.27
C VAL A 422 -27.47 19.94 -7.01
N ALA A 423 -26.55 19.52 -7.88
CA ALA A 423 -25.13 19.84 -7.80
C ALA A 423 -24.88 21.35 -7.80
N ALA A 424 -25.52 22.07 -8.73
CA ALA A 424 -25.40 23.53 -8.85
C ALA A 424 -26.00 24.26 -7.64
N VAL A 425 -27.15 23.81 -7.13
CA VAL A 425 -27.79 24.39 -5.94
C VAL A 425 -26.94 24.17 -4.69
N LEU A 426 -26.48 22.95 -4.44
CA LEU A 426 -25.62 22.65 -3.30
C LEU A 426 -24.31 23.45 -3.37
N HIS A 427 -23.77 23.69 -4.57
CA HIS A 427 -22.55 24.50 -4.73
C HIS A 427 -22.79 25.99 -4.50
N ALA A 428 -23.93 26.50 -4.96
CA ALA A 428 -24.32 27.87 -4.67
C ALA A 428 -24.48 28.09 -3.15
N LEU A 429 -25.06 27.10 -2.45
CA LEU A 429 -25.19 27.11 -0.99
C LEU A 429 -23.85 26.97 -0.27
N SER A 430 -22.92 26.16 -0.77
CA SER A 430 -21.58 26.04 -0.16
C SER A 430 -20.75 27.32 -0.30
N ILE A 431 -20.99 28.15 -1.33
CA ILE A 431 -20.28 29.42 -1.54
C ILE A 431 -20.88 30.57 -0.73
N HIS A 432 -22.20 30.58 -0.49
CA HIS A 432 -22.93 31.71 0.11
C HIS A 432 -23.48 31.42 1.51
N GLY A 433 -23.09 30.29 2.12
CA GLY A 433 -23.61 29.80 3.39
C GLY A 433 -22.81 30.18 4.64
N GLU A 434 -21.75 30.98 4.50
CA GLU A 434 -21.01 31.57 5.64
C GLU A 434 -21.54 32.94 6.06
#